data_AF-A0A7V3G0N7-F1
#
_entry.id   AF-A0A7V3G0N7-F1
#
_cell.length_a   1.000
_cell.length_b   1.000
_cell.length_c   1.000
_cell.angle_alpha   90.00
_cell.angle_beta   90.00
_cell.angle_gamma   90.00
#
_symmetry.space_group_name_H-M   'P 1'
#
loop_
_entity.id
_entity.type
_entity.pdbx_description
1 polymer ?
#
loop_
_entity_poly.entity_id
_entity_poly.type
_entity_poly.pdbx_seq_one_letter_code
_entity_poly.pdbx_strand_id
1 'polypeptide(L)'
;MKHRFREATLVLAALFCVELAWAFINPSSSLGWLAESVALFGVLIALAWIYLEVPRLLPEGGGAWAGPARTCGNAFGILAGAALLLVLQQELRLYDQVLRRAPIDAWVAILVGLGILALAALAIRSSLRPLPEAVSAAASLNRTWLVYAAEILLALLVVHVRLNRPSVFGPQGARLWPFAVMAVAFAGVGLGELFRRRGLAVLAEPLYRTGLFLPLLPLLVFWLKPPETVVAAVAQEAPGVSPVVAPLQALPQEFSSYALLWLLTGLLLSWVALARQSFRMALLAALSVNFALWSLFAHTGIRFLIHPQLWLIPLALIILVSEHLNRRRLRQEQSVALRYLGLGMIYLSSTADMFITGVGNSVWLPLVLAVLSVGGVLAGIVLRVRAFLFLGLAFLILDIFSMIWHAAVDQTQTWIWYVSGIILGAIILALFAVFEKRRNDVLRLIEEVKRWD
;
A
#
# COMPACT_ATOMS: atom_id res chain seq x y z
N MET A 1 50.42 -16.24 -5.71
CA MET A 1 51.29 -15.11 -5.29
C MET A 1 51.10 -13.85 -6.15
N LYS A 2 51.27 -13.91 -7.49
CA LYS A 2 51.11 -12.74 -8.40
C LYS A 2 49.75 -12.02 -8.33
N HIS A 3 48.66 -12.74 -8.07
CA HIS A 3 47.31 -12.15 -7.92
C HIS A 3 47.21 -11.21 -6.69
N ARG A 4 47.75 -11.63 -5.54
CA ARG A 4 47.71 -10.86 -4.29
C ARG A 4 48.53 -9.56 -4.38
N PHE A 5 49.65 -9.58 -5.11
CA PHE A 5 50.43 -8.37 -5.34
C PHE A 5 49.65 -7.33 -6.13
N ARG A 6 48.89 -7.74 -7.15
CA ARG A 6 48.05 -6.83 -7.94
C ARG A 6 46.93 -6.20 -7.10
N GLU A 7 46.26 -6.99 -6.27
CA GLU A 7 45.25 -6.48 -5.33
C GLU A 7 45.87 -5.48 -4.35
N ALA A 8 47.04 -5.79 -3.79
CA ALA A 8 47.76 -4.87 -2.90
C ALA A 8 48.12 -3.55 -3.59
N THR A 9 48.58 -3.57 -4.84
CA THR A 9 48.87 -2.36 -5.61
C THR A 9 47.63 -1.50 -5.80
N LEU A 10 46.48 -2.11 -6.12
CA LEU A 10 45.21 -1.40 -6.29
C LEU A 10 44.71 -0.78 -4.99
N VAL A 11 44.88 -1.48 -3.86
CA VAL A 11 44.54 -0.94 -2.53
C VAL A 11 45.48 0.20 -2.13
N LEU A 12 46.79 0.07 -2.37
CA LEU A 12 47.76 1.14 -2.09
C LEU A 12 47.49 2.39 -2.95
N ALA A 13 47.08 2.22 -4.21
CA ALA A 13 46.67 3.34 -5.05
C ALA A 13 45.43 4.04 -4.47
N ALA A 14 44.46 3.29 -3.93
CA ALA A 14 43.31 3.86 -3.28
C ALA A 14 43.67 4.65 -2.01
N LEU A 15 44.52 4.08 -1.15
CA LEU A 15 45.02 4.76 0.04
C LEU A 15 45.76 6.05 -0.33
N PHE A 16 46.63 6.01 -1.34
CA PHE A 16 47.31 7.19 -1.84
C PHE A 16 46.33 8.28 -2.30
N CYS A 17 45.27 7.93 -3.05
CA CYS A 17 44.25 8.89 -3.47
C CYS A 17 43.47 9.50 -2.29
N VAL A 18 43.19 8.72 -1.25
CA VAL A 18 42.50 9.21 -0.04
C VAL A 18 43.40 10.18 0.72
N GLU A 19 44.64 9.80 1.01
CA GLU A 19 45.63 10.64 1.69
C GLU A 19 45.90 11.94 0.91
N LEU A 20 46.00 11.84 -0.42
CA LEU A 20 46.14 13.01 -1.28
C LEU A 20 44.93 13.92 -1.20
N ALA A 21 43.71 13.37 -1.16
CA ALA A 21 42.49 14.17 -1.03
C ALA A 21 42.41 14.87 0.33
N TRP A 22 42.81 14.17 1.41
CA TRP A 22 42.86 14.73 2.77
C TRP A 22 43.93 15.80 2.93
N ALA A 23 45.06 15.71 2.23
CA ALA A 23 46.13 16.70 2.28
C ALA A 23 45.69 18.12 1.86
N PHE A 24 44.62 18.24 1.05
CA PHE A 24 44.04 19.52 0.64
C PHE A 24 42.97 20.06 1.60
N ILE A 25 42.60 19.31 2.64
CA ILE A 25 41.58 19.69 3.61
C ILE A 25 42.24 20.42 4.78
N ASN A 26 41.66 21.55 5.20
CA ASN A 26 42.20 22.32 6.31
C ASN A 26 41.88 21.63 7.66
N PRO A 27 42.90 21.14 8.40
CA PRO A 27 42.69 20.37 9.64
C PRO A 27 42.20 21.24 10.81
N SER A 28 42.31 22.56 10.71
CA SER A 28 41.87 23.49 11.77
C SER A 28 40.38 23.83 11.71
N SER A 29 39.67 23.39 10.67
CA SER A 29 38.23 23.63 10.55
C SER A 29 37.44 22.67 11.44
N SER A 30 36.45 23.17 12.17
CA SER A 30 35.50 22.35 12.96
C SER A 30 34.66 21.39 12.09
N LEU A 31 34.68 21.61 10.78
CA LEU A 31 34.02 20.80 9.75
C LEU A 31 34.98 19.84 9.02
N GLY A 32 36.26 19.78 9.44
CA GLY A 32 37.30 18.99 8.77
C GLY A 32 36.92 17.51 8.62
N TRP A 33 36.34 16.92 9.68
CA TRP A 33 35.88 15.52 9.66
C TRP A 33 34.77 15.24 8.64
N LEU A 34 33.87 16.21 8.40
CA LEU A 34 32.82 16.09 7.38
C LEU A 34 33.43 16.18 5.98
N ALA A 35 34.35 17.13 5.76
CA ALA A 35 35.07 17.26 4.51
C ALA A 35 35.89 16.01 4.19
N GLU A 36 36.57 15.43 5.17
CA GLU A 36 37.34 14.18 5.03
C GLU A 36 36.46 13.00 4.66
N SER A 37 35.28 12.88 5.28
CA SER A 37 34.31 11.81 5.01
C SER A 37 33.71 11.94 3.61
N VAL A 38 33.43 13.17 3.17
CA VAL A 38 32.97 13.46 1.81
C VAL A 38 34.05 13.15 0.77
N ALA A 39 35.30 13.53 1.03
CA ALA A 39 36.44 13.22 0.16
C ALA A 39 36.66 11.71 0.06
N LEU A 40 36.62 11.00 1.19
CA LEU A 40 36.70 9.54 1.25
C LEU A 40 35.59 8.89 0.40
N PHE A 41 34.34 9.32 0.57
CA PHE A 41 33.22 8.84 -0.23
C PHE A 41 33.47 9.05 -1.73
N GLY A 42 33.86 10.26 -2.12
CA GLY A 42 34.15 10.63 -3.50
C GLY A 42 35.25 9.80 -4.15
N VAL A 43 36.37 9.59 -3.45
CA VAL A 43 37.48 8.77 -3.93
C VAL A 43 37.07 7.30 -4.06
N LEU A 44 36.38 6.74 -3.05
CA LEU A 44 35.94 5.35 -3.07
C LEU A 44 34.95 5.08 -4.20
N ILE A 45 33.97 5.96 -4.45
CA ILE A 45 33.02 5.77 -5.56
C ILE A 45 33.71 5.92 -6.92
N ALA A 46 34.62 6.88 -7.07
CA ALA A 46 35.37 7.06 -8.30
C ALA A 46 36.21 5.81 -8.62
N LEU A 47 36.96 5.30 -7.65
CA LEU A 47 37.77 4.10 -7.82
C LEU A 47 36.93 2.84 -8.02
N ALA A 48 35.81 2.70 -7.32
CA ALA A 48 34.87 1.60 -7.54
C ALA A 48 34.38 1.59 -9.00
N TRP A 49 34.00 2.76 -9.53
CA TRP A 49 33.56 2.90 -10.91
C TRP A 49 34.69 2.58 -11.90
N ILE A 50 35.87 3.16 -11.70
CA ILE A 50 37.04 2.93 -12.57
C ILE A 50 37.37 1.44 -12.60
N TYR A 51 37.50 0.80 -11.44
CA TYR A 51 37.94 -0.59 -11.36
C TYR A 51 36.90 -1.59 -11.88
N LEU A 52 35.61 -1.22 -11.86
CA LEU A 52 34.53 -2.09 -12.34
C LEU A 52 34.16 -1.88 -13.81
N GLU A 53 34.35 -0.67 -14.35
CA GLU A 53 33.89 -0.31 -15.69
C GLU A 53 35.05 -0.11 -16.69
N VAL A 54 36.21 0.42 -16.29
CA VAL A 54 37.34 0.66 -17.22
C VAL A 54 37.90 -0.63 -17.82
N PRO A 55 38.09 -1.74 -17.07
CA PRO A 55 38.56 -2.99 -17.67
C PRO A 55 37.70 -3.50 -18.83
N ARG A 56 36.41 -3.13 -18.88
CA ARG A 56 35.47 -3.54 -19.95
C ARG A 56 35.64 -2.75 -21.23
N LEU A 57 36.18 -1.53 -21.13
CA LEU A 57 36.43 -0.67 -22.28
C LEU A 57 37.75 -1.04 -22.98
N LEU A 58 38.57 -1.89 -22.36
CA LEU A 58 39.87 -2.31 -22.89
C LEU A 58 39.72 -3.52 -23.85
N PRO A 59 40.46 -3.57 -24.97
CA PRO A 59 40.31 -4.60 -26.02
C PRO A 59 40.45 -6.07 -25.56
N GLU A 60 41.16 -6.33 -24.47
CA GLU A 60 41.34 -7.68 -23.89
C GLU A 60 40.60 -7.86 -22.55
N GLY A 61 39.58 -7.04 -22.28
CA GLY A 61 38.80 -7.12 -21.03
C GLY A 61 39.60 -6.82 -19.76
N GLY A 62 40.74 -6.12 -19.88
CA GLY A 62 41.64 -5.76 -18.77
C GLY A 62 42.68 -6.82 -18.40
N GLY A 63 42.77 -7.90 -19.18
CA GLY A 63 43.80 -8.93 -19.06
C GLY A 63 44.00 -9.42 -17.61
N ALA A 64 45.25 -9.41 -17.16
CA ALA A 64 45.65 -9.97 -15.87
C ALA A 64 45.23 -9.12 -14.64
N TRP A 65 44.69 -7.91 -14.85
CA TRP A 65 44.25 -6.96 -13.82
C TRP A 65 42.73 -6.93 -13.62
N ALA A 66 41.96 -7.47 -14.58
CA ALA A 66 40.50 -7.42 -14.55
C ALA A 66 39.90 -8.13 -13.32
N GLY A 67 40.43 -9.29 -12.95
CA GLY A 67 40.03 -10.04 -11.75
C GLY A 67 40.27 -9.24 -10.46
N PRO A 68 41.53 -8.88 -10.15
CA PRO A 68 41.87 -8.02 -9.02
C PRO A 68 41.07 -6.72 -8.95
N ALA A 69 40.93 -6.01 -10.09
CA ALA A 69 40.16 -4.77 -10.17
C ALA A 69 38.69 -4.99 -9.82
N ARG A 70 38.06 -6.08 -10.28
CA ARG A 70 36.68 -6.40 -9.92
C ARG A 70 36.51 -6.67 -8.42
N THR A 71 37.44 -7.40 -7.81
CA THR A 71 37.41 -7.68 -6.36
C THR A 71 37.57 -6.39 -5.56
N CYS A 72 38.60 -5.59 -5.85
CA CYS A 72 38.85 -4.32 -5.17
C CYS A 72 37.70 -3.32 -5.41
N GLY A 73 37.20 -3.21 -6.65
CA GLY A 73 36.12 -2.29 -6.99
C GLY A 73 34.79 -2.63 -6.30
N ASN A 74 34.46 -3.92 -6.13
CA ASN A 74 33.32 -4.32 -5.32
C ASN A 74 33.50 -3.93 -3.85
N ALA A 75 34.69 -4.16 -3.29
CA ALA A 75 35.01 -3.78 -1.90
C ALA A 75 34.91 -2.25 -1.72
N PHE A 76 35.43 -1.48 -2.66
CA PHE A 76 35.32 -0.02 -2.64
C PHE A 76 33.89 0.47 -2.80
N GLY A 77 33.04 -0.20 -3.58
CA GLY A 77 31.61 0.12 -3.64
C GLY A 77 30.90 -0.07 -2.28
N ILE A 78 31.23 -1.14 -1.55
CA ILE A 78 30.70 -1.39 -0.20
C ILE A 78 31.23 -0.33 0.78
N LEU A 79 32.53 -0.05 0.75
CA LEU A 79 33.14 0.97 1.60
C LEU A 79 32.61 2.38 1.28
N ALA A 80 32.33 2.69 0.01
CA ALA A 80 31.67 3.93 -0.39
C ALA A 80 30.26 4.02 0.20
N GLY A 81 29.50 2.91 0.22
CA GLY A 81 28.22 2.85 0.92
C GLY A 81 28.34 3.15 2.41
N ALA A 82 29.35 2.59 3.09
CA ALA A 82 29.61 2.89 4.50
C ALA A 82 30.05 4.35 4.72
N ALA A 83 30.93 4.88 3.87
CA ALA A 83 31.35 6.28 3.91
C ALA A 83 30.17 7.24 3.68
N LEU A 84 29.24 6.90 2.77
CA LEU A 84 28.01 7.66 2.58
C LEU A 84 27.15 7.71 3.85
N LEU A 85 26.99 6.59 4.56
CA LEU A 85 26.25 6.57 5.82
C LEU A 85 26.90 7.46 6.88
N LEU A 86 28.25 7.51 6.93
CA LEU A 86 28.99 8.42 7.81
C LEU A 86 28.76 9.89 7.41
N VAL A 87 28.82 10.22 6.13
CA VAL A 87 28.51 11.57 5.61
C VAL A 87 27.10 11.98 6.02
N LEU A 88 26.09 11.14 5.78
CA LEU A 88 24.70 11.45 6.14
C LEU A 88 24.50 11.59 7.66
N GLN A 89 25.16 10.76 8.46
CA GLN A 89 25.12 10.88 9.91
C GLN A 89 25.71 12.21 10.39
N GLN A 90 26.82 12.64 9.81
CA GLN A 90 27.44 13.93 10.11
C GLN A 90 26.58 15.09 9.63
N GLU A 91 25.99 15.02 8.43
CA GLU A 91 25.03 16.02 7.93
C GLU A 91 23.82 16.15 8.86
N LEU A 92 23.31 15.04 9.40
CA LEU A 92 22.19 15.04 10.36
C LEU A 92 22.57 15.68 11.70
N ARG A 93 23.78 15.43 12.20
CA ARG A 93 24.26 15.96 13.49
C ARG A 93 24.65 17.43 13.41
N LEU A 94 25.28 17.83 12.32
CA LEU A 94 25.83 19.17 12.12
C LEU A 94 24.85 20.13 11.43
N TYR A 95 23.61 19.69 11.18
CA TYR A 95 22.60 20.49 10.48
C TYR A 95 22.32 21.82 11.19
N ASP A 96 22.47 22.93 10.46
CA ASP A 96 22.17 24.26 10.96
C ASP A 96 20.66 24.54 10.81
N GLN A 97 19.96 24.67 11.95
CA GLN A 97 18.53 24.94 11.99
C GLN A 97 18.17 26.37 11.57
N VAL A 98 19.09 27.33 11.72
CA VAL A 98 18.89 28.74 11.36
C VAL A 98 19.01 28.89 9.84
N LEU A 99 20.11 28.39 9.27
CA LEU A 99 20.32 28.41 7.81
C LEU A 99 19.53 27.32 7.07
N ARG A 100 18.94 26.37 7.81
CA ARG A 100 18.18 25.22 7.30
C ARG A 100 18.98 24.38 6.31
N ARG A 101 20.25 24.12 6.59
CA ARG A 101 21.10 23.31 5.71
C ARG A 101 22.23 22.62 6.48
N ALA A 102 22.71 21.51 5.95
CA ALA A 102 23.98 20.94 6.41
C ALA A 102 25.15 21.90 6.06
N PRO A 103 26.23 21.89 6.86
CA PRO A 103 27.35 22.83 6.71
C PRO A 103 28.33 22.34 5.63
N ILE A 104 27.82 22.14 4.42
CA ILE A 104 28.62 21.86 3.23
C ILE A 104 28.27 22.84 2.11
N ASP A 105 29.25 23.11 1.26
CA ASP A 105 29.05 23.95 0.10
C ASP A 105 28.08 23.30 -0.90
N ALA A 106 27.32 24.14 -1.58
CA ALA A 106 26.32 23.72 -2.55
C ALA A 106 26.88 22.81 -3.66
N TRP A 107 28.10 23.09 -4.14
CA TRP A 107 28.72 22.28 -5.20
C TRP A 107 29.20 20.93 -4.66
N VAL A 108 29.68 20.87 -3.41
CA VAL A 108 30.05 19.62 -2.73
C VAL A 108 28.82 18.73 -2.54
N ALA A 109 27.69 19.31 -2.09
CA ALA A 109 26.44 18.58 -1.98
C ALA A 109 25.98 17.99 -3.33
N ILE A 110 26.13 18.75 -4.43
CA ILE A 110 25.83 18.23 -5.78
C ILE A 110 26.75 17.04 -6.13
N LEU A 111 28.05 17.13 -5.82
CA LEU A 111 28.98 16.03 -6.07
C LEU A 111 28.65 14.78 -5.24
N VAL A 112 28.28 14.94 -3.97
CA VAL A 112 27.81 13.83 -3.13
C VAL A 112 26.55 13.21 -3.75
N GLY A 113 25.57 14.02 -4.15
CA GLY A 113 24.36 13.56 -4.83
C GLY A 113 24.67 12.79 -6.13
N LEU A 114 25.59 13.28 -6.96
CA LEU A 114 26.05 12.56 -8.15
C LEU A 114 26.78 11.25 -7.80
N GLY A 115 27.56 11.24 -6.71
CA GLY A 115 28.20 10.04 -6.19
C GLY A 115 27.19 8.98 -5.75
N ILE A 116 26.09 9.38 -5.08
CA ILE A 116 25.01 8.46 -4.70
C ILE A 116 24.35 7.87 -5.95
N LEU A 117 24.08 8.69 -6.97
CA LEU A 117 23.54 8.22 -8.25
C LEU A 117 24.50 7.28 -8.97
N ALA A 118 25.80 7.56 -8.95
CA ALA A 118 26.82 6.69 -9.51
C ALA A 118 26.85 5.34 -8.75
N LEU A 119 26.78 5.34 -7.42
CA LEU A 119 26.76 4.11 -6.63
C LEU A 119 25.50 3.28 -6.91
N ALA A 120 24.33 3.93 -7.02
CA ALA A 120 23.08 3.26 -7.40
C ALA A 120 23.16 2.67 -8.81
N ALA A 121 23.69 3.42 -9.78
CA ALA A 121 23.89 2.95 -11.15
C ALA A 121 24.87 1.76 -11.19
N LEU A 122 25.93 1.79 -10.38
CA LEU A 122 26.90 0.70 -10.27
C LEU A 122 26.27 -0.56 -9.69
N ALA A 123 25.39 -0.42 -8.69
CA ALA A 123 24.63 -1.52 -8.12
C ALA A 123 23.67 -2.15 -9.15
N ILE A 124 22.93 -1.33 -9.93
CA ILE A 124 22.06 -1.81 -11.01
C ILE A 124 22.87 -2.49 -12.13
N ARG A 125 23.96 -1.86 -12.61
CA ARG A 125 24.83 -2.47 -13.64
C ARG A 125 25.44 -3.78 -13.15
N SER A 126 25.78 -3.86 -11.87
CA SER A 126 26.29 -5.08 -11.25
C SER A 126 25.23 -6.16 -11.10
N SER A 127 23.98 -5.79 -10.83
CA SER A 127 22.85 -6.72 -10.79
C SER A 127 22.50 -7.28 -12.17
N LEU A 128 22.89 -6.64 -13.28
CA LEU A 128 22.64 -7.12 -14.64
C LEU A 128 23.77 -8.00 -15.22
N ARG A 129 24.88 -8.22 -14.50
CA ARG A 129 26.02 -9.00 -14.99
C ARG A 129 25.61 -10.47 -15.27
N PRO A 130 26.01 -11.06 -16.42
CA PRO A 130 25.73 -12.46 -16.72
C PRO A 130 26.44 -13.36 -15.70
N LEU A 131 25.71 -14.35 -15.19
CA LEU A 131 26.26 -15.39 -14.34
C LEU A 131 26.71 -16.55 -15.23
N PRO A 132 27.85 -17.20 -14.93
CA PRO A 132 28.16 -18.51 -15.50
C PRO A 132 27.01 -19.50 -15.25
N GLU A 133 26.72 -20.39 -16.20
CA GLU A 133 25.57 -21.31 -16.16
C GLU A 133 25.51 -22.21 -14.92
N ALA A 134 26.64 -22.41 -14.23
CA ALA A 134 26.79 -23.29 -13.08
C ALA A 134 26.49 -22.65 -11.70
N VAL A 135 25.96 -21.43 -11.63
CA VAL A 135 25.85 -20.71 -10.36
C VAL A 135 24.54 -20.96 -9.61
N SER A 136 24.67 -21.25 -8.30
CA SER A 136 23.59 -21.59 -7.36
C SER A 136 22.59 -20.45 -7.09
N ALA A 137 21.42 -20.80 -6.53
CA ALA A 137 20.36 -19.88 -6.11
C ALA A 137 20.84 -18.74 -5.17
N ALA A 138 21.96 -18.91 -4.47
CA ALA A 138 22.56 -17.87 -3.63
C ALA A 138 23.03 -16.65 -4.44
N ALA A 139 23.52 -16.85 -5.68
CA ALA A 139 23.98 -15.73 -6.50
C ALA A 139 22.85 -14.93 -7.13
N SER A 140 21.69 -15.54 -7.40
CA SER A 140 20.50 -14.81 -7.86
C SER A 140 19.94 -13.94 -6.73
N LEU A 141 19.89 -14.45 -5.49
CA LEU A 141 19.55 -13.68 -4.29
C LEU A 141 20.46 -12.45 -4.10
N ASN A 142 21.78 -12.61 -4.29
CA ASN A 142 22.74 -11.50 -4.20
C ASN A 142 22.50 -10.40 -5.25
N ARG A 143 22.02 -10.75 -6.46
CA ARG A 143 21.72 -9.76 -7.51
C ARG A 143 20.47 -8.95 -7.18
N THR A 144 19.44 -9.59 -6.65
CA THR A 144 18.22 -8.90 -6.21
C THR A 144 18.52 -7.91 -5.08
N TRP A 145 19.40 -8.26 -4.13
CA TRP A 145 19.84 -7.35 -3.07
C TRP A 145 20.54 -6.09 -3.57
N LEU A 146 21.30 -6.17 -4.68
CA LEU A 146 21.91 -4.98 -5.28
C LEU A 146 20.86 -3.98 -5.81
N VAL A 147 19.71 -4.46 -6.27
CA VAL A 147 18.61 -3.59 -6.72
C VAL A 147 17.95 -2.92 -5.53
N TYR A 148 17.68 -3.66 -4.45
CA TYR A 148 17.21 -3.06 -3.20
C TYR A 148 18.21 -2.05 -2.62
N ALA A 149 19.52 -2.33 -2.71
CA ALA A 149 20.55 -1.37 -2.33
C ALA A 149 20.47 -0.10 -3.18
N ALA A 150 20.24 -0.21 -4.49
CA ALA A 150 20.02 0.94 -5.36
C ALA A 150 18.76 1.74 -4.97
N GLU A 151 17.64 1.07 -4.64
CA GLU A 151 16.43 1.74 -4.16
C GLU A 151 16.66 2.49 -2.84
N ILE A 152 17.39 1.88 -1.89
CA ILE A 152 17.80 2.52 -0.65
C ILE A 152 18.68 3.74 -0.93
N LEU A 153 19.66 3.62 -1.84
CA LEU A 153 20.52 4.75 -2.23
C LEU A 153 19.71 5.91 -2.84
N LEU A 154 18.69 5.63 -3.64
CA LEU A 154 17.78 6.67 -4.16
C LEU A 154 16.95 7.31 -3.05
N ALA A 155 16.51 6.56 -2.03
CA ALA A 155 15.86 7.12 -0.86
C ALA A 155 16.82 8.00 -0.03
N LEU A 156 18.07 7.56 0.16
CA LEU A 156 19.12 8.33 0.83
C LEU A 156 19.48 9.61 0.05
N LEU A 157 19.43 9.58 -1.29
CA LEU A 157 19.58 10.78 -2.11
C LEU A 157 18.50 11.81 -1.80
N VAL A 158 17.24 11.38 -1.64
CA VAL A 158 16.15 12.30 -1.25
C VAL A 158 16.43 12.92 0.13
N VAL A 159 16.91 12.12 1.10
CA VAL A 159 17.33 12.63 2.42
C VAL A 159 18.46 13.65 2.26
N HIS A 160 19.52 13.32 1.53
CA HIS A 160 20.66 14.20 1.28
C HIS A 160 20.25 15.54 0.65
N VAL A 161 19.43 15.50 -0.41
CA VAL A 161 18.92 16.71 -1.06
C VAL A 161 18.07 17.53 -0.10
N ARG A 162 17.30 16.87 0.77
CA ARG A 162 16.46 17.55 1.77
C ARG A 162 17.27 18.24 2.86
N LEU A 163 18.40 17.67 3.26
CA LEU A 163 19.32 18.27 4.22
C LEU A 163 20.12 19.44 3.63
N ASN A 164 20.43 19.40 2.34
CA ASN A 164 21.30 20.41 1.72
C ASN A 164 20.56 21.50 0.95
N ARG A 165 19.41 21.17 0.37
CA ARG A 165 18.60 22.04 -0.48
C ARG A 165 17.10 21.88 -0.16
N PRO A 166 16.65 22.26 1.05
CA PRO A 166 15.25 22.11 1.44
C PRO A 166 14.29 22.92 0.57
N SER A 167 14.76 23.98 -0.10
CA SER A 167 13.96 24.80 -1.02
C SER A 167 13.34 24.01 -2.18
N VAL A 168 13.95 22.88 -2.56
CA VAL A 168 13.40 21.95 -3.57
C VAL A 168 12.07 21.34 -3.10
N PHE A 169 11.91 21.17 -1.79
CA PHE A 169 10.72 20.58 -1.15
C PHE A 169 9.87 21.63 -0.44
N GLY A 170 9.75 22.83 -1.02
CA GLY A 170 9.01 23.97 -0.43
C GLY A 170 7.58 23.64 0.04
N PRO A 171 6.81 24.62 0.54
CA PRO A 171 5.52 24.37 1.22
C PRO A 171 4.53 23.50 0.42
N GLN A 172 4.49 23.67 -0.90
CA GLN A 172 3.67 22.83 -1.78
C GLN A 172 4.18 21.38 -1.87
N GLY A 173 5.50 21.17 -1.92
CA GLY A 173 6.11 19.85 -1.88
C GLY A 173 5.82 19.12 -0.56
N ALA A 174 5.79 19.84 0.56
CA ALA A 174 5.38 19.29 1.85
C ALA A 174 3.88 18.91 1.91
N ARG A 175 3.02 19.53 1.09
CA ARG A 175 1.61 19.11 0.97
C ARG A 175 1.43 17.93 0.02
N LEU A 176 2.20 17.90 -1.07
CA LEU A 176 2.02 16.95 -2.17
C LEU A 176 2.87 15.68 -2.07
N TRP A 177 3.79 15.58 -1.09
CA TRP A 177 4.66 14.41 -0.95
C TRP A 177 3.91 13.06 -0.89
N PRO A 178 2.71 12.92 -0.26
CA PRO A 178 1.99 11.64 -0.27
C PRO A 178 1.64 11.20 -1.69
N PHE A 179 1.25 12.16 -2.54
CA PHE A 179 0.92 11.92 -3.94
C PHE A 179 2.17 11.69 -4.79
N ALA A 180 3.30 12.33 -4.45
CA ALA A 180 4.59 12.01 -5.06
C ALA A 180 5.00 10.56 -4.76
N VAL A 181 4.82 10.09 -3.51
CA VAL A 181 5.05 8.69 -3.13
C VAL A 181 4.12 7.76 -3.89
N MET A 182 2.85 8.13 -4.08
CA MET A 182 1.94 7.38 -4.95
C MET A 182 2.43 7.33 -6.40
N ALA A 183 2.87 8.44 -6.98
CA ALA A 183 3.41 8.46 -8.34
C ALA A 183 4.63 7.53 -8.48
N VAL A 184 5.54 7.54 -7.50
CA VAL A 184 6.68 6.61 -7.45
C VAL A 184 6.21 5.17 -7.30
N ALA A 185 5.17 4.89 -6.51
CA ALA A 185 4.57 3.57 -6.38
C ALA A 185 4.03 3.04 -7.73
N PHE A 186 3.26 3.86 -8.45
CA PHE A 186 2.77 3.53 -9.79
C PHE A 186 3.92 3.28 -10.77
N ALA A 187 4.95 4.14 -10.75
CA ALA A 187 6.13 3.96 -11.59
C ALA A 187 6.89 2.68 -11.26
N GLY A 188 7.09 2.36 -9.98
CA GLY A 188 7.77 1.14 -9.52
C GLY A 188 7.04 -0.12 -9.95
N VAL A 189 5.72 -0.20 -9.72
CA VAL A 189 4.89 -1.32 -10.18
C VAL A 189 4.89 -1.43 -11.70
N GLY A 190 4.75 -0.32 -12.42
CA GLY A 190 4.74 -0.27 -13.88
C GLY A 190 6.07 -0.71 -14.50
N LEU A 191 7.20 -0.21 -13.97
CA LEU A 191 8.55 -0.62 -14.39
C LEU A 191 8.81 -2.09 -14.04
N GLY A 192 8.36 -2.53 -12.86
CA GLY A 192 8.44 -3.93 -12.45
C GLY A 192 7.73 -4.86 -13.44
N GLU A 193 6.52 -4.48 -13.86
CA GLU A 193 5.75 -5.21 -14.86
C GLU A 193 6.38 -5.16 -16.27
N LEU A 194 6.94 -4.02 -16.68
CA LEU A 194 7.67 -3.87 -17.94
C LEU A 194 8.92 -4.78 -17.97
N PHE A 195 9.72 -4.77 -16.91
CA PHE A 195 10.92 -5.60 -16.82
C PHE A 195 10.59 -7.09 -16.74
N ARG A 196 9.49 -7.45 -16.08
CA ARG A 196 8.98 -8.83 -16.06
C ARG A 196 8.68 -9.32 -17.48
N ARG A 197 8.00 -8.50 -18.29
CA ARG A 197 7.70 -8.82 -19.70
C ARG A 197 8.95 -8.95 -20.58
N ARG A 198 10.02 -8.23 -20.24
CA ARG A 198 11.32 -8.31 -20.93
C ARG A 198 12.24 -9.42 -20.39
N GLY A 199 11.78 -10.27 -19.48
CA GLY A 199 12.60 -11.34 -18.89
C GLY A 199 13.66 -10.86 -17.88
N LEU A 200 13.63 -9.60 -17.47
CA LEU A 200 14.58 -9.01 -16.51
C LEU A 200 14.09 -9.17 -15.06
N ALA A 201 13.89 -10.42 -14.63
CA ALA A 201 13.32 -10.74 -13.32
C ALA A 201 14.08 -10.12 -12.12
N VAL A 202 15.41 -9.96 -12.27
CA VAL A 202 16.28 -9.36 -11.23
C VAL A 202 15.88 -7.91 -10.91
N LEU A 203 15.45 -7.13 -11.90
CA LEU A 203 14.97 -5.76 -11.70
C LEU A 203 13.47 -5.72 -11.42
N ALA A 204 12.71 -6.65 -12.02
CA ALA A 204 11.26 -6.65 -11.96
C ALA A 204 10.71 -6.83 -10.55
N GLU A 205 11.25 -7.79 -9.79
CA GLU A 205 10.68 -8.18 -8.50
C GLU A 205 10.87 -7.13 -7.40
N PRO A 206 12.06 -6.51 -7.22
CA PRO A 206 12.25 -5.42 -6.27
C PRO A 206 11.33 -4.24 -6.52
N LEU A 207 11.35 -3.68 -7.74
CA LEU A 207 10.55 -2.51 -8.12
C LEU A 207 9.05 -2.75 -7.96
N TYR A 208 8.59 -3.95 -8.30
CA TYR A 208 7.20 -4.34 -8.10
C TYR A 208 6.83 -4.41 -6.61
N ARG A 209 7.67 -5.05 -5.78
CA ARG A 209 7.42 -5.19 -4.34
C ARG A 209 7.45 -3.83 -3.64
N THR A 210 8.50 -3.04 -3.85
CA THR A 210 8.61 -1.70 -3.26
C THR A 210 7.47 -0.82 -3.72
N GLY A 211 7.15 -0.82 -5.02
CA GLY A 211 6.00 -0.09 -5.57
C GLY A 211 4.66 -0.47 -4.93
N LEU A 212 4.44 -1.74 -4.59
CA LEU A 212 3.23 -2.18 -3.88
C LEU A 212 3.16 -1.74 -2.42
N PHE A 213 4.30 -1.64 -1.73
CA PHE A 213 4.35 -1.28 -0.30
C PHE A 213 4.41 0.24 -0.07
N LEU A 214 4.95 1.01 -1.03
CA LEU A 214 5.07 2.47 -0.91
C LEU A 214 3.76 3.20 -0.56
N PRO A 215 2.57 2.85 -1.09
CA PRO A 215 1.31 3.47 -0.71
C PRO A 215 0.97 3.35 0.78
N LEU A 216 1.47 2.31 1.46
CA LEU A 216 1.23 2.13 2.89
C LEU A 216 1.88 3.23 3.71
N LEU A 217 2.99 3.82 3.26
CA LEU A 217 3.68 4.86 3.99
C LEU A 217 2.76 6.08 4.25
N PRO A 218 2.22 6.78 3.24
CA PRO A 218 1.33 7.91 3.49
C PRO A 218 0.02 7.50 4.20
N LEU A 219 -0.51 6.29 3.95
CA LEU A 219 -1.72 5.79 4.61
C LEU A 219 -1.52 5.57 6.12
N LEU A 220 -0.37 5.01 6.52
CA LEU A 220 -0.03 4.77 7.92
C LEU A 220 0.34 6.06 8.65
N VAL A 221 1.09 6.95 7.99
CA VAL A 221 1.50 8.22 8.60
C VAL A 221 0.30 9.10 8.93
N PHE A 222 -0.80 9.02 8.15
CA PHE A 222 -2.04 9.72 8.47
C PHE A 222 -2.53 9.42 9.90
N TRP A 223 -2.40 8.19 10.40
CA TRP A 223 -2.84 7.83 11.76
C TRP A 223 -1.73 7.86 12.81
N LEU A 224 -0.52 7.42 12.45
CA LEU A 224 0.54 7.12 13.40
C LEU A 224 1.46 8.30 13.75
N LYS A 225 1.16 9.52 13.27
CA LYS A 225 2.01 10.74 13.38
C LYS A 225 3.04 10.68 14.53
N PRO A 226 4.35 10.83 14.24
CA PRO A 226 5.38 10.62 15.25
C PRO A 226 5.18 11.62 16.41
N PRO A 227 5.18 11.14 17.68
CA PRO A 227 4.92 11.99 18.84
C PRO A 227 5.90 13.15 18.91
N GLU A 228 5.41 14.36 19.22
CA GLU A 228 6.23 15.57 19.29
C GLU A 228 7.40 15.44 20.28
N THR A 229 7.18 14.74 21.40
CA THR A 229 8.21 14.48 22.41
C THR A 229 9.37 13.64 21.87
N VAL A 230 9.06 12.59 21.10
CA VAL A 230 10.07 11.72 20.47
C VAL A 230 10.84 12.50 19.41
N VAL A 231 10.15 13.29 18.60
CA VAL A 231 10.78 14.11 17.56
C VAL A 231 11.67 15.20 18.18
N ALA A 232 11.23 15.84 19.26
CA ALA A 232 12.01 16.83 19.98
C ALA A 232 13.27 16.20 20.61
N ALA A 233 13.16 15.03 21.23
CA ALA A 233 14.30 14.31 21.80
C ALA A 233 15.35 13.96 20.73
N VAL A 234 14.92 13.40 19.59
CA VAL A 234 15.84 13.06 18.49
C VAL A 234 16.45 14.32 17.85
N ALA A 235 15.68 15.41 17.74
CA ALA A 235 16.16 16.67 17.18
C ALA A 235 17.23 17.36 18.05
N GLN A 236 17.29 17.08 19.35
CA GLN A 236 18.36 17.57 20.22
C GLN A 236 19.71 16.92 19.89
N GLU A 237 19.73 15.62 19.59
CA GLU A 237 20.95 14.89 19.25
C GLU A 237 21.32 15.01 17.76
N ALA A 238 20.32 15.11 16.89
CA ALA A 238 20.46 15.15 15.45
C ALA A 238 19.48 16.18 14.85
N PRO A 239 19.85 17.48 14.82
CA PRO A 239 18.97 18.55 14.35
C PRO A 239 18.49 18.36 12.91
N GLY A 240 19.24 17.63 12.08
CA GLY A 240 18.87 17.30 10.70
C GLY A 240 17.75 16.28 10.56
N VAL A 241 17.31 15.64 11.64
CA VAL A 241 16.11 14.77 11.60
C VAL A 241 14.84 15.62 11.45
N SER A 242 14.83 16.84 11.99
CA SER A 242 13.68 17.76 11.92
C SER A 242 13.17 17.98 10.50
N PRO A 243 13.98 18.38 9.50
CA PRO A 243 13.49 18.56 8.14
C PRO A 243 12.93 17.28 7.50
N VAL A 244 13.40 16.10 7.90
CA VAL A 244 12.93 14.80 7.38
C VAL A 244 11.59 14.39 7.99
N VAL A 245 11.41 14.62 9.29
CA VAL A 245 10.23 14.19 10.05
C VAL A 245 9.11 15.25 10.07
N ALA A 246 9.44 16.54 10.00
CA ALA A 246 8.47 17.63 10.00
C ALA A 246 7.30 17.45 9.01
N PRO A 247 7.48 16.96 7.77
CA PRO A 247 6.37 16.72 6.85
C PRO A 247 5.41 15.64 7.33
N LEU A 248 5.90 14.64 8.08
CA LEU A 248 5.07 13.57 8.62
C LEU A 248 4.12 14.12 9.69
N GLN A 249 4.59 15.11 10.48
CA GLN A 249 3.77 15.80 11.47
C GLN A 249 2.82 16.82 10.83
N ALA A 250 3.32 17.57 9.84
CA ALA A 250 2.62 18.64 9.15
C ALA A 250 1.58 18.16 8.12
N LEU A 251 1.37 16.84 7.98
CA LEU A 251 0.33 16.31 7.12
C LEU A 251 -1.05 16.84 7.53
N PRO A 252 -1.79 17.50 6.62
CA PRO A 252 -3.16 17.90 6.89
C PRO A 252 -4.00 16.64 7.16
N GLN A 253 -4.70 16.61 8.29
CA GLN A 253 -5.67 15.56 8.64
C GLN A 253 -7.00 15.78 7.88
N GLU A 254 -6.90 16.08 6.59
CA GLU A 254 -8.05 16.26 5.73
C GLU A 254 -8.48 14.89 5.20
N PHE A 255 -9.68 14.44 5.61
CA PHE A 255 -10.28 13.20 5.14
C PHE A 255 -10.45 13.14 3.61
N SER A 256 -10.48 14.28 2.91
CA SER A 256 -10.48 14.36 1.44
C SER A 256 -9.17 13.87 0.82
N SER A 257 -8.03 14.31 1.36
CA SER A 257 -6.70 13.87 0.93
C SER A 257 -6.49 12.39 1.26
N TYR A 258 -6.94 11.96 2.43
CA TYR A 258 -6.89 10.54 2.84
C TYR A 258 -7.77 9.64 1.95
N ALA A 259 -8.98 10.10 1.60
CA ALA A 259 -9.86 9.40 0.66
C ALA A 259 -9.18 9.24 -0.71
N LEU A 260 -8.54 10.30 -1.21
CA LEU A 260 -7.82 10.26 -2.48
C LEU A 260 -6.63 9.28 -2.44
N LEU A 261 -5.89 9.21 -1.33
CA LEU A 261 -4.79 8.23 -1.18
C LEU A 261 -5.29 6.78 -1.22
N TRP A 262 -6.39 6.48 -0.52
CA TRP A 262 -7.03 5.17 -0.59
C TRP A 262 -7.56 4.85 -1.98
N LEU A 263 -8.13 5.83 -2.68
CA LEU A 263 -8.62 5.66 -4.04
C LEU A 263 -7.46 5.35 -5.00
N LEU A 264 -6.36 6.11 -4.94
CA LEU A 264 -5.16 5.86 -5.73
C LEU A 264 -4.54 4.49 -5.43
N THR A 265 -4.55 4.07 -4.17
CA THR A 265 -4.11 2.73 -3.76
C THR A 265 -5.03 1.65 -4.36
N GLY A 266 -6.34 1.85 -4.30
CA GLY A 266 -7.33 0.97 -4.95
C GLY A 266 -7.13 0.88 -6.45
N LEU A 267 -6.84 1.98 -7.12
CA LEU A 267 -6.53 2.02 -8.56
C LEU A 267 -5.26 1.24 -8.90
N LEU A 268 -4.17 1.47 -8.14
CA LEU A 268 -2.92 0.73 -8.31
C LEU A 268 -3.14 -0.78 -8.16
N LEU A 269 -3.81 -1.19 -7.08
CA LEU A 269 -4.10 -2.59 -6.79
C LEU A 269 -5.04 -3.21 -7.82
N SER A 270 -6.01 -2.45 -8.34
CA SER A 270 -6.91 -2.89 -9.42
C SER A 270 -6.14 -3.15 -10.71
N TRP A 271 -5.22 -2.23 -11.07
CA TRP A 271 -4.34 -2.43 -12.22
C TRP A 271 -3.50 -3.69 -12.07
N VAL A 272 -2.88 -3.90 -10.90
CA VAL A 272 -2.09 -5.11 -10.61
C VAL A 272 -2.96 -6.37 -10.64
N ALA A 273 -4.18 -6.31 -10.10
CA ALA A 273 -5.13 -7.41 -10.10
C ALA A 273 -5.46 -7.86 -11.52
N LEU A 274 -5.73 -6.91 -12.42
CA LEU A 274 -6.00 -7.18 -13.84
C LEU A 274 -4.75 -7.68 -14.57
N ALA A 275 -3.59 -7.04 -14.36
CA ALA A 275 -2.35 -7.39 -15.03
C ALA A 275 -1.84 -8.79 -14.66
N ARG A 276 -2.04 -9.22 -13.40
CA ARG A 276 -1.59 -10.52 -12.88
C ARG A 276 -2.72 -11.53 -12.67
N GLN A 277 -3.95 -11.20 -13.06
CA GLN A 277 -5.15 -12.04 -12.85
C GLN A 277 -5.26 -12.56 -11.40
N SER A 278 -4.97 -11.66 -10.44
CA SER A 278 -4.84 -12.00 -9.03
C SER A 278 -6.06 -11.58 -8.22
N PHE A 279 -6.84 -12.57 -7.77
CA PHE A 279 -8.01 -12.34 -6.93
C PHE A 279 -7.66 -11.63 -5.60
N ARG A 280 -6.52 -11.97 -4.98
CA ARG A 280 -6.09 -11.33 -3.72
C ARG A 280 -5.89 -9.83 -3.90
N MET A 281 -5.30 -9.42 -5.02
CA MET A 281 -5.10 -8.00 -5.33
C MET A 281 -6.43 -7.32 -5.65
N ALA A 282 -7.36 -8.01 -6.33
CA ALA A 282 -8.71 -7.49 -6.57
C ALA A 282 -9.46 -7.24 -5.25
N LEU A 283 -9.35 -8.15 -4.29
CA LEU A 283 -9.94 -8.00 -2.96
C LEU A 283 -9.34 -6.81 -2.20
N LEU A 284 -8.00 -6.71 -2.15
CA LEU A 284 -7.33 -5.57 -1.52
C LEU A 284 -7.68 -4.24 -2.19
N ALA A 285 -7.85 -4.24 -3.52
CA ALA A 285 -8.29 -3.07 -4.26
C ALA A 285 -9.71 -2.65 -3.87
N ALA A 286 -10.64 -3.61 -3.83
CA ALA A 286 -12.03 -3.36 -3.43
C ALA A 286 -12.12 -2.82 -2.00
N LEU A 287 -11.36 -3.40 -1.07
CA LEU A 287 -11.25 -2.91 0.30
C LEU A 287 -10.67 -1.49 0.35
N SER A 288 -9.61 -1.21 -0.43
CA SER A 288 -9.01 0.13 -0.51
C SER A 288 -10.01 1.18 -1.02
N VAL A 289 -10.78 0.87 -2.06
CA VAL A 289 -11.85 1.75 -2.56
C VAL A 289 -12.95 1.93 -1.53
N ASN A 290 -13.30 0.89 -0.77
CA ASN A 290 -14.26 0.99 0.32
C ASN A 290 -13.76 1.90 1.45
N PHE A 291 -12.48 1.83 1.83
CA PHE A 291 -11.88 2.78 2.78
C PHE A 291 -11.86 4.22 2.24
N ALA A 292 -11.62 4.41 0.94
CA ALA A 292 -11.74 5.73 0.31
C ALA A 292 -13.15 6.30 0.46
N LEU A 293 -14.17 5.45 0.22
CA LEU A 293 -15.57 5.83 0.36
C LEU A 293 -15.92 6.20 1.82
N TRP A 294 -15.48 5.39 2.79
CA TRP A 294 -15.67 5.70 4.21
C TRP A 294 -15.03 7.03 4.60
N SER A 295 -13.82 7.30 4.14
CA SER A 295 -13.14 8.57 4.37
C SER A 295 -13.90 9.75 3.75
N LEU A 296 -14.44 9.59 2.54
CA LEU A 296 -15.22 10.62 1.87
C LEU A 296 -16.52 10.92 2.62
N PHE A 297 -17.24 9.90 3.08
CA PHE A 297 -18.47 10.08 3.86
C PHE A 297 -18.21 10.70 5.23
N ALA A 298 -17.10 10.33 5.89
CA ALA A 298 -16.68 10.98 7.12
C ALA A 298 -16.40 12.48 6.91
N HIS A 299 -15.86 12.86 5.76
CA HIS A 299 -15.59 14.26 5.43
C HIS A 299 -16.86 15.08 5.18
N THR A 300 -17.83 14.54 4.42
CA THR A 300 -19.01 15.29 3.99
C THR A 300 -20.02 15.55 5.11
N GLY A 301 -19.79 15.04 6.32
CA GLY A 301 -20.69 15.24 7.45
C GLY A 301 -22.06 14.57 7.29
N ILE A 302 -22.26 13.78 6.23
CA ILE A 302 -23.34 12.79 6.17
C ILE A 302 -23.14 11.96 7.42
N ARG A 303 -24.20 11.81 8.23
CA ARG A 303 -24.18 11.19 9.56
C ARG A 303 -23.76 9.72 9.47
N PHE A 304 -22.48 9.49 9.21
CA PHE A 304 -21.88 8.22 8.82
C PHE A 304 -22.09 7.17 9.90
N LEU A 305 -22.01 7.59 11.16
CA LEU A 305 -22.29 6.75 12.32
C LEU A 305 -23.78 6.49 12.55
N ILE A 306 -24.66 7.34 12.01
CA ILE A 306 -26.12 7.22 12.18
C ILE A 306 -26.72 6.31 11.12
N HIS A 307 -26.13 6.26 9.91
CA HIS A 307 -26.61 5.45 8.80
C HIS A 307 -25.71 4.22 8.54
N PRO A 308 -25.81 3.14 9.34
CA PRO A 308 -24.97 1.96 9.24
C PRO A 308 -24.99 1.29 7.86
N GLN A 309 -26.10 1.39 7.14
CA GLN A 309 -26.25 0.83 5.81
C GLN A 309 -25.26 1.42 4.79
N LEU A 310 -24.87 2.70 4.92
CA LEU A 310 -23.97 3.37 3.97
C LEU A 310 -22.55 2.80 3.99
N TRP A 311 -22.09 2.27 5.12
CA TRP A 311 -20.72 1.76 5.26
C TRP A 311 -20.65 0.23 5.36
N LEU A 312 -21.71 -0.45 5.82
CA LEU A 312 -21.77 -1.91 5.88
C LEU A 312 -22.18 -2.55 4.55
N ILE A 313 -23.11 -1.97 3.78
CA ILE A 313 -23.56 -2.58 2.51
C ILE A 313 -22.41 -2.73 1.50
N PRO A 314 -21.56 -1.71 1.23
CA PRO A 314 -20.46 -1.88 0.30
C PRO A 314 -19.49 -2.99 0.71
N LEU A 315 -19.18 -3.11 2.01
CA LEU A 315 -18.35 -4.19 2.54
C LEU A 315 -19.02 -5.57 2.37
N ALA A 316 -20.33 -5.65 2.63
CA ALA A 316 -21.11 -6.86 2.44
C ALA A 316 -21.14 -7.31 0.97
N LEU A 317 -21.28 -6.37 0.03
CA LEU A 317 -21.20 -6.66 -1.40
C LEU A 317 -19.83 -7.20 -1.80
N ILE A 318 -18.74 -6.64 -1.26
CA ILE A 318 -17.39 -7.18 -1.49
C ILE A 318 -17.30 -8.64 -1.04
N ILE A 319 -17.87 -8.97 0.12
CA ILE A 319 -17.89 -10.34 0.66
C ILE A 319 -18.72 -11.28 -0.21
N LEU A 320 -19.93 -10.87 -0.61
CA LEU A 320 -20.81 -11.68 -1.46
C LEU A 320 -20.23 -11.92 -2.86
N VAL A 321 -19.65 -10.89 -3.48
CA VAL A 321 -18.98 -11.04 -4.78
C VAL A 321 -17.74 -11.92 -4.65
N SER A 322 -16.97 -11.75 -3.57
CA SER A 322 -15.78 -12.56 -3.29
C SER A 322 -16.12 -14.03 -3.09
N GLU A 323 -17.20 -14.31 -2.37
CA GLU A 323 -17.75 -15.66 -2.21
C GLU A 323 -18.18 -16.23 -3.56
N HIS A 324 -18.98 -15.50 -4.33
CA HIS A 324 -19.49 -15.96 -5.61
C HIS A 324 -18.37 -16.34 -6.60
N LEU A 325 -17.32 -15.51 -6.67
CA LEU A 325 -16.15 -15.75 -7.52
C LEU A 325 -15.30 -16.94 -7.06
N ASN A 326 -15.23 -17.20 -5.75
CA ASN A 326 -14.40 -18.26 -5.16
C ASN A 326 -15.17 -19.49 -4.68
N ARG A 327 -16.47 -19.59 -4.97
CA ARG A 327 -17.34 -20.69 -4.50
C ARG A 327 -16.79 -22.10 -4.75
N ARG A 328 -16.00 -22.29 -5.82
CA ARG A 328 -15.35 -23.58 -6.16
C ARG A 328 -14.11 -23.90 -5.32
N ARG A 329 -13.48 -22.89 -4.71
CA ARG A 329 -12.26 -23.01 -3.91
C ARG A 329 -12.55 -23.03 -2.41
N LEU A 330 -13.69 -22.50 -2.00
CA LEU A 330 -14.14 -22.46 -0.61
C LEU A 330 -14.75 -23.80 -0.21
N ARG A 331 -14.60 -24.18 1.07
CA ARG A 331 -15.40 -25.28 1.63
C ARG A 331 -16.87 -24.86 1.66
N GLN A 332 -17.77 -25.83 1.54
CA GLN A 332 -19.21 -25.58 1.52
C GLN A 332 -19.67 -24.77 2.75
N GLU A 333 -19.18 -25.13 3.94
CA GLU A 333 -19.45 -24.40 5.19
C GLU A 333 -18.99 -22.94 5.14
N GLN A 334 -17.83 -22.66 4.56
CA GLN A 334 -17.27 -21.31 4.43
C GLN A 334 -18.09 -20.47 3.45
N SER A 335 -18.47 -21.04 2.30
CA SER A 335 -19.32 -20.37 1.32
C SER A 335 -20.69 -20.03 1.92
N VAL A 336 -21.30 -20.96 2.67
CA VAL A 336 -22.56 -20.73 3.37
C VAL A 336 -22.41 -19.62 4.41
N ALA A 337 -21.37 -19.69 5.26
CA ALA A 337 -21.12 -18.69 6.29
C ALA A 337 -20.92 -17.28 5.71
N LEU A 338 -20.14 -17.14 4.62
CA LEU A 338 -19.91 -15.85 3.96
C LEU A 338 -21.20 -15.28 3.34
N ARG A 339 -22.07 -16.12 2.79
CA ARG A 339 -23.37 -15.68 2.24
C ARG A 339 -24.31 -15.19 3.34
N TYR A 340 -24.43 -15.93 4.44
CA TYR A 340 -25.22 -15.49 5.59
C TYR A 340 -24.66 -14.24 6.25
N LEU A 341 -23.32 -14.13 6.37
CA LEU A 341 -22.65 -12.97 6.93
C LEU A 341 -22.85 -11.73 6.04
N GLY A 342 -22.64 -11.86 4.72
CA GLY A 342 -22.84 -10.76 3.76
C GLY A 342 -24.29 -10.29 3.72
N LEU A 343 -25.25 -11.20 3.55
CA LEU A 343 -26.66 -10.84 3.56
C LEU A 343 -27.12 -10.30 4.92
N GLY A 344 -26.63 -10.90 6.00
CA GLY A 344 -26.89 -10.44 7.36
C GLY A 344 -26.42 -9.01 7.57
N MET A 345 -25.23 -8.64 7.07
CA MET A 345 -24.77 -7.25 7.13
C MET A 345 -25.65 -6.31 6.31
N ILE A 346 -26.11 -6.69 5.13
CA ILE A 346 -27.01 -5.85 4.32
C ILE A 346 -28.31 -5.59 5.08
N TYR A 347 -28.98 -6.66 5.53
CA TYR A 347 -30.29 -6.53 6.15
C TYR A 347 -30.23 -5.93 7.55
N LEU A 348 -29.31 -6.42 8.39
CA LEU A 348 -29.18 -5.92 9.76
C LEU A 348 -28.77 -4.45 9.79
N SER A 349 -27.91 -4.01 8.86
CA SER A 349 -27.54 -2.59 8.77
C SER A 349 -28.71 -1.72 8.31
N SER A 350 -29.49 -2.16 7.34
CA SER A 350 -30.66 -1.42 6.86
C SER A 350 -31.78 -1.36 7.91
N THR A 351 -32.03 -2.48 8.61
CA THR A 351 -32.95 -2.53 9.75
C THR A 351 -32.49 -1.68 10.92
N ALA A 352 -31.20 -1.71 11.26
CA ALA A 352 -30.64 -0.86 12.31
C ALA A 352 -30.83 0.62 11.97
N ASP A 353 -30.62 1.02 10.71
CA ASP A 353 -30.82 2.40 10.28
C ASP A 353 -32.28 2.86 10.44
N MET A 354 -33.23 2.00 10.06
CA MET A 354 -34.67 2.21 10.27
C MET A 354 -35.01 2.41 11.75
N PHE A 355 -34.48 1.58 12.66
CA PHE A 355 -34.76 1.68 14.09
C PHE A 355 -34.03 2.84 14.78
N ILE A 356 -32.78 3.13 14.41
CA ILE A 356 -31.99 4.24 14.98
C ILE A 356 -32.63 5.59 14.61
N THR A 357 -33.08 5.74 13.36
CA THR A 357 -33.73 6.98 12.90
C THR A 357 -35.18 7.07 13.37
N GLY A 358 -35.81 5.92 13.63
CA GLY A 358 -37.22 5.79 14.02
C GLY A 358 -38.12 5.57 12.81
N VAL A 359 -38.95 4.52 12.87
CA VAL A 359 -39.84 4.06 11.79
C VAL A 359 -40.80 5.17 11.31
N GLY A 360 -41.22 6.07 12.20
CA GLY A 360 -42.13 7.18 11.88
C GLY A 360 -41.49 8.45 11.34
N ASN A 361 -40.17 8.61 11.45
CA ASN A 361 -39.49 9.84 11.04
C ASN A 361 -39.10 9.84 9.56
N SER A 362 -39.07 8.68 8.91
CA SER A 362 -38.70 8.55 7.51
C SER A 362 -39.38 7.35 6.86
N VAL A 363 -40.27 7.61 5.89
CA VAL A 363 -40.93 6.58 5.07
C VAL A 363 -39.93 5.86 4.14
N TRP A 364 -38.78 6.49 3.87
CA TRP A 364 -37.79 5.95 2.95
C TRP A 364 -37.02 4.75 3.50
N LEU A 365 -36.77 4.68 4.81
CA LEU A 365 -35.96 3.62 5.39
C LEU A 365 -36.65 2.24 5.34
N PRO A 366 -37.93 2.11 5.75
CA PRO A 366 -38.70 0.87 5.54
C PRO A 366 -38.81 0.51 4.06
N LEU A 367 -39.06 1.50 3.18
CA LEU A 367 -39.14 1.26 1.74
C LEU A 367 -37.83 0.70 1.16
N VAL A 368 -36.68 1.23 1.59
CA VAL A 368 -35.36 0.70 1.19
C VAL A 368 -35.18 -0.73 1.68
N LEU A 369 -35.52 -1.03 2.93
CA LEU A 369 -35.47 -2.39 3.48
C LEU A 369 -36.38 -3.35 2.70
N ALA A 370 -37.61 -2.96 2.40
CA ALA A 370 -38.54 -3.72 1.57
C ALA A 370 -37.96 -4.01 0.17
N VAL A 371 -37.40 -3.00 -0.50
CA VAL A 371 -36.79 -3.16 -1.83
C VAL A 371 -35.58 -4.09 -1.77
N LEU A 372 -34.71 -3.96 -0.77
CA LEU A 372 -33.57 -4.84 -0.57
C LEU A 372 -34.01 -6.29 -0.27
N SER A 373 -35.07 -6.47 0.52
CA SER A 373 -35.62 -7.79 0.84
C SER A 373 -36.26 -8.45 -0.37
N VAL A 374 -37.10 -7.75 -1.13
CA VAL A 374 -37.69 -8.26 -2.38
C VAL A 374 -36.60 -8.56 -3.40
N GLY A 375 -35.63 -7.66 -3.57
CA GLY A 375 -34.47 -7.86 -4.44
C GLY A 375 -33.67 -9.10 -4.05
N GLY A 376 -33.46 -9.33 -2.75
CA GLY A 376 -32.81 -10.53 -2.25
C GLY A 376 -33.60 -11.81 -2.51
N VAL A 377 -34.92 -11.80 -2.32
CA VAL A 377 -35.78 -12.96 -2.65
C VAL A 377 -35.68 -13.28 -4.14
N LEU A 378 -35.79 -12.28 -5.02
CA LEU A 378 -35.68 -12.46 -6.47
C LEU A 378 -34.28 -12.97 -6.86
N ALA A 379 -33.22 -12.39 -6.30
CA ALA A 379 -31.85 -12.86 -6.50
C ALA A 379 -31.67 -14.30 -6.00
N GLY A 380 -32.29 -14.69 -4.88
CA GLY A 380 -32.27 -16.05 -4.36
C GLY A 380 -32.94 -17.06 -5.29
N ILE A 381 -34.04 -16.68 -5.94
CA ILE A 381 -34.73 -17.50 -6.95
C ILE A 381 -33.86 -17.64 -8.21
N VAL A 382 -33.31 -16.53 -8.73
CA VAL A 382 -32.49 -16.52 -9.95
C VAL A 382 -31.18 -17.28 -9.76
N LEU A 383 -30.50 -17.05 -8.63
CA LEU A 383 -29.21 -17.67 -8.32
C LEU A 383 -29.33 -19.05 -7.69
N ARG A 384 -30.56 -19.48 -7.36
CA ARG A 384 -30.87 -20.73 -6.62
C ARG A 384 -30.06 -20.84 -5.33
N VAL A 385 -30.13 -19.82 -4.48
CA VAL A 385 -29.43 -19.75 -3.20
C VAL A 385 -30.43 -19.57 -2.06
N ARG A 386 -30.46 -20.54 -1.12
CA ARG A 386 -31.41 -20.55 0.01
C ARG A 386 -31.26 -19.35 0.93
N ALA A 387 -30.03 -18.94 1.22
CA ALA A 387 -29.75 -17.85 2.16
C ALA A 387 -30.42 -16.53 1.73
N PHE A 388 -30.35 -16.21 0.42
CA PHE A 388 -30.98 -15.01 -0.15
C PHE A 388 -32.51 -15.04 0.00
N LEU A 389 -33.12 -16.20 -0.27
CA LEU A 389 -34.57 -16.37 -0.21
C LEU A 389 -35.10 -16.31 1.23
N PHE A 390 -34.51 -17.07 2.16
CA PHE A 390 -35.00 -17.11 3.54
C PHE A 390 -34.73 -15.81 4.30
N LEU A 391 -33.55 -15.22 4.12
CA LEU A 391 -33.21 -13.99 4.84
C LEU A 391 -33.98 -12.79 4.27
N GLY A 392 -34.13 -12.71 2.94
CA GLY A 392 -34.97 -11.68 2.32
C GLY A 392 -36.44 -11.76 2.78
N LEU A 393 -37.01 -12.97 2.83
CA LEU A 393 -38.38 -13.15 3.33
C LEU A 393 -38.51 -12.80 4.82
N ALA A 394 -37.57 -13.23 5.66
CA ALA A 394 -37.59 -12.96 7.10
C ALA A 394 -37.54 -11.45 7.38
N PHE A 395 -36.67 -10.72 6.71
CA PHE A 395 -36.56 -9.26 6.88
C PHE A 395 -37.72 -8.51 6.24
N LEU A 396 -38.33 -9.01 5.15
CA LEU A 396 -39.57 -8.44 4.62
C LEU A 396 -40.72 -8.54 5.62
N ILE A 397 -40.86 -9.70 6.29
CA ILE A 397 -41.87 -9.89 7.34
C ILE A 397 -41.59 -8.95 8.52
N LEU A 398 -40.33 -8.84 8.93
CA LEU A 398 -39.92 -7.93 10.00
C LEU A 398 -40.25 -6.47 9.67
N ASP A 399 -39.99 -6.04 8.43
CA ASP A 399 -40.26 -4.68 7.95
C ASP A 399 -41.78 -4.38 7.94
N ILE A 400 -42.57 -5.27 7.33
CA ILE A 400 -44.03 -5.16 7.31
C ILE A 400 -44.59 -5.12 8.74
N PHE A 401 -44.10 -6.00 9.62
CA PHE A 401 -44.50 -6.02 11.02
C PHE A 401 -44.16 -4.71 11.73
N SER A 402 -42.95 -4.18 11.51
CA SER A 402 -42.50 -2.92 12.11
C SER A 402 -43.37 -1.74 11.66
N MET A 403 -43.76 -1.71 10.38
CA MET A 403 -44.66 -0.69 9.83
C MET A 403 -46.09 -0.80 10.40
N ILE A 404 -46.62 -2.02 10.52
CA ILE A 404 -47.94 -2.26 11.14
C ILE A 404 -47.92 -1.87 12.61
N TRP A 405 -46.87 -2.25 13.35
CA TRP A 405 -46.71 -1.88 14.76
C TRP A 405 -46.69 -0.37 14.93
N HIS A 406 -45.86 0.32 14.15
CA HIS A 406 -45.77 1.77 14.20
C HIS A 406 -47.12 2.44 13.91
N ALA A 407 -47.85 1.99 12.89
CA ALA A 407 -49.15 2.55 12.56
C ALA A 407 -50.23 2.24 13.62
N ALA A 408 -50.26 1.02 14.14
CA ALA A 408 -51.29 0.58 15.07
C ALA A 408 -51.08 1.08 16.52
N VAL A 409 -49.85 1.00 17.01
CA VAL A 409 -49.47 1.29 18.39
C VAL A 409 -49.02 2.75 18.52
N ASP A 410 -47.99 3.15 17.78
CA ASP A 410 -47.38 4.48 17.96
C ASP A 410 -48.30 5.60 17.43
N GLN A 411 -48.99 5.37 16.31
CA GLN A 411 -49.96 6.33 15.76
C GLN A 411 -51.41 6.10 16.26
N THR A 412 -51.62 5.18 17.20
CA THR A 412 -52.93 4.85 17.79
C THR A 412 -54.01 4.38 16.80
N GLN A 413 -53.63 3.97 15.58
CA GLN A 413 -54.57 3.47 14.56
C GLN A 413 -54.84 1.97 14.74
N THR A 414 -55.45 1.60 15.86
CA THR A 414 -55.69 0.20 16.26
C THR A 414 -56.45 -0.63 15.22
N TRP A 415 -57.26 0.00 14.35
CA TRP A 415 -57.96 -0.67 13.26
C TRP A 415 -57.01 -1.38 12.27
N ILE A 416 -55.81 -0.85 12.05
CA ILE A 416 -54.80 -1.44 11.16
C ILE A 416 -54.35 -2.80 11.71
N TRP A 417 -54.18 -2.92 13.02
CA TRP A 417 -53.80 -4.18 13.67
C TRP A 417 -54.80 -5.30 13.39
N TYR A 418 -56.09 -5.00 13.55
CA TYR A 418 -57.17 -5.98 13.31
C TYR A 418 -57.25 -6.36 11.82
N VAL A 419 -57.18 -5.39 10.91
CA VAL A 419 -57.21 -5.63 9.47
C VAL A 419 -56.03 -6.50 9.02
N SER A 420 -54.81 -6.18 9.48
CA SER A 420 -53.61 -6.97 9.17
C SER A 420 -53.73 -8.40 9.69
N GLY A 421 -54.26 -8.60 10.91
CA GLY A 421 -54.50 -9.93 11.46
C GLY A 421 -55.50 -10.77 10.65
N ILE A 422 -56.61 -10.15 10.22
CA ILE A 422 -57.63 -10.80 9.38
C ILE A 422 -57.04 -11.19 8.02
N ILE A 423 -56.31 -10.26 7.37
CA ILE A 423 -55.66 -10.52 6.07
C ILE A 423 -54.62 -11.64 6.20
N LEU A 424 -53.79 -11.63 7.25
CA LEU A 424 -52.79 -12.68 7.48
C LEU A 424 -53.47 -14.04 7.69
N GLY A 425 -54.53 -14.10 8.49
CA GLY A 425 -55.32 -15.31 8.68
C GLY A 425 -55.91 -15.84 7.37
N ALA A 426 -56.47 -14.95 6.54
CA ALA A 426 -56.98 -15.31 5.22
C ALA A 426 -55.89 -15.84 4.28
N ILE A 427 -54.70 -15.22 4.29
CA ILE A 427 -53.53 -15.69 3.51
C ILE A 427 -53.09 -17.08 3.97
N ILE A 428 -53.03 -17.35 5.29
CA ILE A 428 -52.66 -18.66 5.83
C ILE A 428 -53.66 -19.73 5.40
N LEU A 429 -54.96 -19.45 5.51
CA LEU A 429 -56.01 -20.38 5.06
C LEU A 429 -55.93 -20.63 3.55
N ALA A 430 -55.68 -19.59 2.74
CA ALA A 430 -55.49 -19.73 1.31
C ALA A 430 -54.24 -20.56 0.97
N LEU A 431 -53.11 -20.33 1.65
CA LEU A 431 -51.88 -21.11 1.48
C LEU A 431 -52.10 -22.57 1.89
N PHE A 432 -52.84 -22.82 2.97
CA PHE A 432 -53.18 -24.17 3.40
C PHE A 432 -54.07 -24.89 2.37
N ALA A 433 -55.10 -24.22 1.84
CA ALA A 433 -55.95 -24.76 0.80
C ALA A 433 -55.16 -25.06 -0.50
N VAL A 434 -54.21 -24.20 -0.88
CA VAL A 434 -53.31 -24.43 -2.02
C VAL A 434 -52.38 -25.62 -1.73
N PHE A 435 -51.84 -25.71 -0.52
CA PHE A 435 -50.98 -26.82 -0.10
C PHE A 435 -51.73 -28.15 -0.12
N GLU A 436 -52.97 -28.20 0.38
CA GLU A 436 -53.81 -29.40 0.34
C GLU A 436 -54.08 -29.84 -1.11
N LYS A 437 -54.43 -28.88 -1.98
CA LYS A 437 -54.74 -29.15 -3.39
C LYS A 437 -53.52 -29.53 -4.23
N ARG A 438 -52.34 -29.00 -3.92
CA ARG A 438 -51.10 -29.21 -4.68
C ARG A 438 -49.98 -29.83 -3.84
N ARG A 439 -50.33 -30.66 -2.86
CA ARG A 439 -49.39 -31.21 -1.87
C ARG A 439 -48.14 -31.80 -2.50
N ASN A 440 -48.31 -32.63 -3.53
CA ASN A 440 -47.19 -33.29 -4.21
C ASN A 440 -46.29 -32.29 -4.95
N ASP A 441 -46.87 -31.28 -5.61
CA ASP A 441 -46.11 -30.23 -6.29
C ASP A 441 -45.34 -29.36 -5.30
N VAL A 442 -45.96 -29.02 -4.16
CA VAL A 442 -45.30 -28.22 -3.11
C VAL A 442 -44.18 -29.01 -2.44
N LEU A 443 -44.38 -30.30 -2.15
CA LEU A 443 -43.32 -31.16 -1.63
C LEU A 443 -42.15 -31.26 -2.61
N ARG A 444 -42.43 -31.37 -3.91
CA ARG A 444 -41.40 -31.37 -4.96
C ARG A 444 -40.65 -30.04 -5.02
N LEU A 445 -41.35 -28.91 -4.96
CA LEU A 445 -40.73 -27.58 -4.87
C LEU A 445 -39.85 -27.44 -3.62
N ILE A 446 -40.30 -27.92 -2.46
CA ILE A 446 -39.51 -27.92 -1.23
C ILE A 446 -38.26 -28.80 -1.38
N GLU A 447 -38.39 -29.98 -1.99
CA GLU A 447 -37.22 -30.83 -2.30
C GLU A 447 -36.26 -30.16 -3.27
N GLU A 448 -36.76 -29.47 -4.29
CA GLU A 448 -35.94 -28.69 -5.23
C GLU A 448 -35.21 -27.57 -4.50
N VAL A 449 -35.88 -26.80 -3.64
CA VAL A 449 -35.26 -25.75 -2.83
C VAL A 449 -34.26 -26.32 -1.82
N LYS A 450 -34.51 -27.51 -1.25
CA LYS A 450 -33.53 -28.18 -0.36
C LYS A 450 -32.25 -28.57 -1.10
N ARG A 451 -32.32 -28.80 -2.41
CA ARG A 451 -31.18 -29.06 -3.29
C ARG A 451 -30.45 -27.79 -3.73
N TRP A 452 -30.95 -26.60 -3.40
CA TRP A 452 -30.28 -25.33 -3.70
C TRP A 452 -29.09 -25.11 -2.75
N ASP A 453 -28.03 -24.52 -3.29
CA ASP A 453 -26.72 -24.42 -2.66
C ASP A 453 -26.60 -23.25 -1.69
#